data_AF-A0A1M5E3C2-F1
#
_entry.id   AF-A0A1M5E3C2-F1
#
_cell.length_a   1.000
_cell.length_b   1.000
_cell.length_c   1.000
_cell.angle_alpha   90.00
_cell.angle_beta   90.00
_cell.angle_gamma   90.00
#
_symmetry.space_group_name_H-M   'P 1'
#
loop_
_entity.id
_entity.type
_entity.pdbx_description
1 polymer ?
#
loop_
_entity_poly.entity_id
_entity_poly.type
_entity_poly.pdbx_seq_one_letter_code
_entity_poly.pdbx_strand_id
1 'polypeptide(L)'
;MSPPTSPRLVAGVDSSTQSCKVVVHDADTGAVVRHGSARHPDGTAVHPDRWWDALQEAAAAAGGLDDVAALAVGGQQHGMVCLDDAGEVVRDALLWNDTRSAAAADALVAELPGGAAGWAEAVGTVPVGAITATKLRWLAEHEPANADRVAAVCLPHDWLTWRLLGSGALDDLVTDRGDASGTGYWSTPRGEYRTDLLELAFGRAPHVPRVLAPDGTAGTTPGGALLGAGTGDNAGAAIGLGAAAGDVVVSIGTSGVVSAVSDRPTADPSGIVAGFADATGRYLPLACTLNAARVLSSVARMLGVELGALADLALAAPSGADGLVLVPYLEGERTPNRPDSAAAVHGLELGNTTPSHLARAAVEGLLCGLADGLDALVEQGSEVRRVLLVGGGAQSVAVRRIAPALLGAPVTVPEPAEYVARGAARQAAWVLAGDDAPPEWTRAGDATFEAEAAPSVRSRYAEVRDLTARRLGD
;
A
#
# COMPACT_ATOMS: atom_id res chain seq x y z
N MET A 1 9.86 -43.69 15.45
CA MET A 1 9.17 -42.47 14.97
C MET A 1 9.17 -41.50 16.12
N SER A 2 9.91 -40.41 16.02
CA SER A 2 9.79 -39.31 16.98
C SER A 2 8.34 -38.80 16.94
N PRO A 3 7.74 -38.41 18.07
CA PRO A 3 6.42 -37.79 18.05
C PRO A 3 6.46 -36.57 17.13
N PRO A 4 5.37 -36.25 16.39
CA PRO A 4 5.33 -35.00 15.65
C PRO A 4 5.60 -33.87 16.65
N THR A 5 6.66 -33.10 16.42
CA THR A 5 6.91 -31.85 17.13
C THR A 5 5.67 -30.98 16.94
N SER A 6 5.09 -30.47 18.03
CA SER A 6 3.99 -29.51 17.93
C SER A 6 4.36 -28.41 16.94
N PRO A 7 3.44 -27.99 16.06
CA PRO A 7 3.74 -27.00 15.03
C PRO A 7 4.25 -25.72 15.69
N ARG A 8 5.35 -25.16 15.16
CA ARG A 8 5.85 -23.86 15.61
C ARG A 8 4.93 -22.80 15.03
N LEU A 9 4.29 -22.00 15.88
CA LEU A 9 3.32 -21.01 15.45
C LEU A 9 3.93 -19.62 15.41
N VAL A 10 3.55 -18.86 14.39
CA VAL A 10 3.86 -17.43 14.25
C VAL A 10 2.58 -16.65 14.01
N ALA A 11 2.55 -15.38 14.38
CA ALA A 11 1.40 -14.52 14.12
C ALA A 11 1.79 -13.32 13.25
N GLY A 12 0.91 -12.99 12.32
CA GLY A 12 0.98 -11.74 11.57
C GLY A 12 -0.17 -10.85 11.94
N VAL A 13 0.13 -9.60 12.28
CA VAL A 13 -0.87 -8.57 12.54
C VAL A 13 -0.98 -7.70 11.30
N ASP A 14 -2.20 -7.44 10.84
CA ASP A 14 -2.54 -6.42 9.84
C ASP A 14 -3.39 -5.35 10.51
N SER A 15 -2.77 -4.21 10.84
CA SER A 15 -3.43 -3.04 11.41
C SER A 15 -3.66 -1.97 10.34
N SER A 16 -4.58 -2.28 9.42
CA SER A 16 -5.09 -1.38 8.38
C SER A 16 -5.90 -0.19 8.95
N THR A 17 -6.31 0.74 8.08
CA THR A 17 -7.16 1.88 8.48
C THR A 17 -8.50 1.45 9.10
N GLN A 18 -9.12 0.37 8.62
CA GLN A 18 -10.51 0.01 8.99
C GLN A 18 -10.60 -1.06 10.07
N SER A 19 -9.56 -1.88 10.23
CA SER A 19 -9.58 -3.01 11.15
C SER A 19 -8.18 -3.49 11.48
N CYS A 20 -8.05 -4.14 12.63
CA CYS A 20 -6.92 -4.98 12.99
C CYS A 20 -7.29 -6.45 12.76
N LYS A 21 -6.40 -7.21 12.14
CA LYS A 21 -6.51 -8.67 11.94
C LYS A 21 -5.28 -9.34 12.49
N VAL A 22 -5.47 -10.45 13.20
CA VAL A 22 -4.40 -11.31 13.69
C VAL A 22 -4.59 -12.67 13.05
N VAL A 23 -3.58 -13.12 12.31
CA VAL A 23 -3.61 -14.43 11.66
C VAL A 23 -2.43 -15.25 12.16
N VAL A 24 -2.72 -16.40 12.76
CA VAL A 24 -1.73 -17.34 13.27
C VAL A 24 -1.49 -18.40 12.21
N HIS A 25 -0.22 -18.62 11.89
CA HIS A 25 0.25 -19.56 10.89
C HIS A 25 1.15 -20.62 11.50
N ASP A 26 1.17 -21.80 10.87
CA ASP A 26 2.29 -22.72 10.99
C ASP A 26 3.53 -22.06 10.36
N ALA A 27 4.64 -21.98 11.10
CA ALA A 27 5.84 -21.27 10.69
C ALA A 27 6.55 -21.94 9.50
N ASP A 28 6.50 -23.27 9.42
CA ASP A 28 7.22 -24.04 8.41
C ASP A 28 6.43 -24.06 7.09
N THR A 29 5.09 -24.19 7.13
CA THR A 29 4.26 -24.33 5.93
C THR A 29 3.51 -23.06 5.52
N GLY A 30 3.36 -22.09 6.43
CA GLY A 30 2.52 -20.90 6.22
C GLY A 30 1.02 -21.17 6.23
N ALA A 31 0.59 -22.36 6.64
CA ALA A 31 -0.83 -22.70 6.72
C ALA A 31 -1.52 -21.89 7.82
N VAL A 32 -2.70 -21.35 7.52
CA VAL A 32 -3.50 -20.63 8.52
C VAL A 32 -4.02 -21.63 9.56
N VAL A 33 -3.74 -21.37 10.83
CA VAL A 33 -4.20 -22.20 11.97
C VAL A 33 -5.43 -21.59 12.61
N ARG A 34 -5.41 -20.28 12.86
CA ARG A 34 -6.51 -19.53 13.47
C ARG A 34 -6.36 -18.04 13.19
N HIS A 35 -7.45 -17.30 13.31
CA HIS A 35 -7.46 -15.87 13.02
C HIS A 35 -8.55 -15.15 13.82
N GLY A 36 -8.38 -13.85 13.98
CA GLY A 36 -9.33 -12.96 14.65
C GLY A 36 -9.23 -11.56 14.06
N SER A 37 -10.28 -10.76 14.26
CA SER A 37 -10.34 -9.41 13.73
C SER A 37 -11.19 -8.50 14.60
N ALA A 38 -10.84 -7.23 14.66
CA ALA A 38 -11.60 -6.17 15.32
C ALA A 38 -11.58 -4.90 14.48
N ARG A 39 -12.62 -4.06 14.60
CA ARG A 39 -12.74 -2.84 13.80
C ARG A 39 -12.01 -1.66 14.44
N HIS A 40 -11.45 -0.81 13.59
CA HIS A 40 -11.07 0.54 13.98
C HIS A 40 -12.26 1.49 13.78
N PRO A 41 -12.29 2.63 14.50
CA PRO A 41 -13.22 3.70 14.17
C PRO A 41 -12.94 4.27 12.78
N ASP A 42 -13.98 4.75 12.11
CA ASP A 42 -13.82 5.50 10.86
C ASP A 42 -13.15 6.86 11.13
N GLY A 43 -12.34 7.33 10.18
CA GLY A 43 -11.73 8.66 10.24
C GLY A 43 -10.42 8.77 9.46
N THR A 44 -9.98 10.01 9.24
CA THR A 44 -8.63 10.33 8.74
C THR A 44 -7.67 10.75 9.86
N ALA A 45 -8.17 10.83 11.09
CA ALA A 45 -7.37 10.95 12.30
C ALA A 45 -7.96 10.08 13.41
N VAL A 46 -7.11 9.33 14.10
CA VAL A 46 -7.54 8.35 15.11
C VAL A 46 -6.51 8.31 16.25
N HIS A 47 -6.99 8.26 17.50
CA HIS A 47 -6.13 8.03 18.65
C HIS A 47 -5.51 6.61 18.59
N PRO A 48 -4.18 6.44 18.66
CA PRO A 48 -3.49 5.15 18.56
C PRO A 48 -3.98 4.06 19.53
N ASP A 49 -4.47 4.42 20.72
CA ASP A 49 -5.07 3.45 21.65
C ASP A 49 -6.21 2.63 21.03
N ARG A 50 -6.92 3.16 20.02
CA ARG A 50 -7.93 2.40 19.29
C ARG A 50 -7.35 1.24 18.49
N TRP A 51 -6.11 1.35 18.03
CA TRP A 51 -5.40 0.26 17.37
C TRP A 51 -4.95 -0.80 18.39
N TRP A 52 -4.52 -0.36 19.58
CA TRP A 52 -4.17 -1.27 20.65
C TRP A 52 -5.38 -2.06 21.17
N ASP A 53 -6.52 -1.40 21.38
CA ASP A 53 -7.79 -2.04 21.76
C ASP A 53 -8.18 -3.10 20.71
N ALA A 54 -8.15 -2.74 19.43
CA ALA A 54 -8.50 -3.65 18.34
C ALA A 54 -7.50 -4.81 18.19
N LEU A 55 -6.21 -4.59 18.40
CA LEU A 55 -5.21 -5.66 18.41
C LEU A 55 -5.50 -6.68 19.51
N GLN A 56 -5.79 -6.21 20.73
CA GLN A 56 -6.13 -7.10 21.85
C GLN A 56 -7.42 -7.89 21.59
N GLU A 57 -8.45 -7.24 21.06
CA GLU A 57 -9.71 -7.91 20.68
C GLU A 57 -9.49 -8.94 19.56
N ALA A 58 -8.74 -8.59 18.51
CA ALA A 58 -8.42 -9.49 17.42
C ALA A 58 -7.57 -10.68 17.87
N ALA A 59 -6.59 -10.46 18.76
CA ALA A 59 -5.78 -11.52 19.36
C ALA A 59 -6.63 -12.47 20.22
N ALA A 60 -7.55 -11.93 21.03
CA ALA A 60 -8.49 -12.73 21.82
C ALA A 60 -9.43 -13.56 20.91
N ALA A 61 -9.96 -12.94 19.84
CA ALA A 61 -10.79 -13.62 18.85
C ALA A 61 -10.01 -14.72 18.08
N ALA A 62 -8.70 -14.56 17.91
CA ALA A 62 -7.81 -15.58 17.35
C ALA A 62 -7.46 -16.70 18.36
N GLY A 63 -8.01 -16.69 19.57
CA GLY A 63 -7.75 -17.68 20.61
C GLY A 63 -6.49 -17.44 21.44
N GLY A 64 -5.96 -16.21 21.43
CA GLY A 64 -4.76 -15.83 22.17
C GLY A 64 -3.44 -16.10 21.44
N LEU A 65 -2.34 -15.65 22.05
CA LEU A 65 -0.99 -15.65 21.48
C LEU A 65 0.05 -16.37 22.37
N ASP A 66 -0.38 -17.05 23.43
CA ASP A 66 0.53 -17.65 24.42
C ASP A 66 1.43 -18.77 23.85
N ASP A 67 0.99 -19.42 22.77
CA ASP A 67 1.70 -20.49 22.05
C ASP A 67 2.39 -19.99 20.76
N VAL A 68 2.39 -18.68 20.52
CA VAL A 68 3.04 -18.05 19.36
C VAL A 68 4.52 -17.78 19.68
N ALA A 69 5.41 -18.34 18.88
CA ALA A 69 6.87 -18.21 19.06
C ALA A 69 7.42 -16.87 18.53
N ALA A 70 6.80 -16.30 17.50
CA ALA A 70 7.17 -15.00 16.96
C ALA A 70 5.98 -14.28 16.30
N LEU A 71 5.98 -12.96 16.30
CA LEU A 71 4.99 -12.16 15.58
C LEU A 71 5.57 -10.86 15.04
N ALA A 72 4.92 -10.30 14.03
CA ALA A 72 5.26 -8.98 13.47
C ALA A 72 3.99 -8.21 13.08
N VAL A 73 4.13 -6.90 12.90
CA VAL A 73 3.02 -5.98 12.58
C VAL A 73 3.20 -5.39 11.19
N GLY A 74 2.24 -5.68 10.31
CA GLY A 74 1.96 -4.89 9.12
C GLY A 74 0.99 -3.76 9.46
N GLY A 75 1.33 -2.51 9.16
CA GLY A 75 0.48 -1.36 9.48
C GLY A 75 0.16 -0.50 8.26
N GLN A 76 -0.92 0.27 8.34
CA GLN A 76 -1.17 1.34 7.37
C GLN A 76 0.02 2.31 7.33
N GLN A 77 0.46 2.66 6.12
CA GLN A 77 1.63 3.53 5.95
C GLN A 77 1.36 4.99 6.37
N HIS A 78 2.44 5.73 6.59
CA HIS A 78 2.49 7.19 6.71
C HIS A 78 1.77 7.85 7.90
N GLY A 79 1.05 7.08 8.74
CA GLY A 79 0.35 7.63 9.90
C GLY A 79 1.32 8.36 10.83
N MET A 80 1.06 9.63 11.15
CA MET A 80 1.94 10.41 12.03
C MET A 80 1.54 10.20 13.49
N VAL A 81 2.29 9.39 14.24
CA VAL A 81 2.14 9.25 15.69
C VAL A 81 3.21 10.09 16.37
N CYS A 82 2.79 11.10 17.13
CA CYS A 82 3.70 11.92 17.94
C CYS A 82 3.57 11.56 19.42
N LEU A 83 4.70 11.31 20.06
CA LEU A 83 4.81 10.99 21.48
C LEU A 83 5.55 12.11 22.22
N ASP A 84 5.16 12.38 23.46
CA ASP A 84 5.89 13.29 24.35
C ASP A 84 6.98 12.56 25.16
N ASP A 85 7.70 13.30 26.02
CA ASP A 85 8.82 12.78 26.82
C ASP A 85 8.42 11.61 27.74
N ALA A 86 7.14 11.47 28.05
CA ALA A 86 6.61 10.37 28.87
C ALA A 86 6.16 9.17 28.02
N GLY A 87 6.26 9.24 26.69
CA GLY A 87 5.73 8.23 25.77
C GLY A 87 4.23 8.35 25.55
N GLU A 88 3.59 9.42 26.02
CA GLU A 88 2.15 9.63 25.85
C GLU A 88 1.84 10.21 24.47
N VAL A 89 0.71 9.81 23.88
CA VAL A 89 0.29 10.31 22.57
C VAL A 89 -0.08 11.80 22.68
N VAL A 90 0.58 12.63 21.87
CA VAL A 90 0.39 14.09 21.91
C VAL A 90 -0.98 14.50 21.37
N ARG A 91 -1.43 13.82 20.29
CA ARG A 91 -2.71 14.04 19.60
C ARG A 91 -3.08 12.84 18.74
N ASP A 92 -4.32 12.77 18.27
CA ASP A 92 -4.78 11.75 17.31
C ASP A 92 -3.85 11.65 16.11
N ALA A 93 -3.44 10.44 15.73
CA ALA A 93 -2.55 10.25 14.60
C ALA A 93 -3.21 10.70 13.29
N LEU A 94 -2.48 11.46 12.47
CA LEU A 94 -2.94 11.88 11.14
C LEU A 94 -2.62 10.79 10.11
N LEU A 95 -3.64 10.22 9.47
CA LEU A 95 -3.51 9.02 8.63
C LEU A 95 -3.16 9.36 7.18
N TRP A 96 -2.82 8.35 6.37
CA TRP A 96 -2.42 8.52 4.96
C TRP A 96 -3.48 9.22 4.08
N ASN A 97 -4.75 9.07 4.43
CA ASN A 97 -5.89 9.64 3.73
C ASN A 97 -6.31 11.03 4.27
N ASP A 98 -5.58 11.60 5.23
CA ASP A 98 -5.81 12.94 5.73
C ASP A 98 -5.27 14.01 4.77
N THR A 99 -6.12 14.95 4.36
CA THR A 99 -5.78 15.94 3.33
C THR A 99 -5.36 17.30 3.89
N ARG A 100 -5.36 17.50 5.22
CA ARG A 100 -5.05 18.80 5.83
C ARG A 100 -3.64 19.29 5.50
N SER A 101 -2.71 18.35 5.29
CA SER A 101 -1.32 18.66 4.99
C SER A 101 -0.99 18.83 3.51
N ALA A 102 -1.98 18.89 2.62
CA ALA A 102 -1.75 19.06 1.17
C ALA A 102 -0.96 20.34 0.85
N ALA A 103 -1.36 21.50 1.40
CA ALA A 103 -0.64 22.76 1.19
C ALA A 103 0.79 22.74 1.78
N ALA A 104 0.98 21.98 2.87
CA ALA A 104 2.30 21.79 3.47
C ALA A 104 3.22 20.96 2.56
N ALA A 105 2.67 20.00 1.82
CA ALA A 105 3.42 19.25 0.80
C ALA A 105 3.95 20.17 -0.30
N ASP A 106 3.09 21.03 -0.86
CA ASP A 106 3.47 22.00 -1.90
C ASP A 106 4.56 22.97 -1.40
N ALA A 107 4.44 23.45 -0.16
CA ALA A 107 5.42 24.32 0.46
C ALA A 107 6.79 23.63 0.62
N LEU A 108 6.81 22.40 1.14
CA LEU A 108 8.05 21.63 1.29
C LEU A 108 8.74 21.35 -0.05
N VAL A 109 7.96 21.04 -1.09
CA VAL A 109 8.49 20.89 -2.45
C VAL A 109 9.10 22.20 -2.95
N ALA A 110 8.46 23.34 -2.74
CA ALA A 110 8.97 24.63 -3.18
C ALA A 110 10.22 25.10 -2.41
N GLU A 111 10.35 24.74 -1.13
CA GLU A 111 11.43 25.18 -0.25
C GLU A 111 12.75 24.42 -0.44
N LEU A 112 12.69 23.13 -0.81
CA LEU A 112 13.90 22.34 -1.01
C LEU A 112 14.60 22.75 -2.32
N PRO A 113 15.91 23.05 -2.31
CA PRO A 113 16.66 23.26 -3.55
C PRO A 113 16.54 22.05 -4.50
N GLY A 114 16.21 22.32 -5.76
CA GLY A 114 15.92 21.28 -6.76
C GLY A 114 14.44 20.85 -6.81
N GLY A 115 13.59 21.35 -5.91
CA GLY A 115 12.16 21.10 -5.93
C GLY A 115 11.80 19.62 -5.86
N ALA A 116 10.86 19.20 -6.71
CA ALA A 116 10.44 17.80 -6.82
C ALA A 116 11.61 16.85 -7.14
N ALA A 117 12.54 17.24 -8.02
CA ALA A 117 13.71 16.43 -8.32
C ALA A 117 14.63 16.27 -7.10
N GLY A 118 14.83 17.34 -6.34
CA GLY A 118 15.61 17.30 -5.10
C GLY A 118 15.02 16.34 -4.06
N TRP A 119 13.69 16.32 -3.91
CA TRP A 119 12.98 15.40 -3.03
C TRP A 119 13.09 13.94 -3.50
N ALA A 120 12.84 13.70 -4.79
CA ALA A 120 12.93 12.38 -5.39
C ALA A 120 14.33 11.78 -5.26
N GLU A 121 15.39 12.57 -5.48
CA GLU A 121 16.77 12.13 -5.28
C GLU A 121 17.11 11.90 -3.80
N ALA A 122 16.58 12.73 -2.90
CA ALA A 122 16.90 12.69 -1.48
C ALA A 122 16.29 11.48 -0.77
N VAL A 123 15.01 11.21 -1.01
CA VAL A 123 14.20 10.23 -0.25
C VAL A 123 13.38 9.29 -1.14
N GLY A 124 13.53 9.36 -2.47
CA GLY A 124 12.82 8.50 -3.41
C GLY A 124 11.40 8.97 -3.76
N THR A 125 10.86 9.97 -3.07
CA THR A 125 9.45 10.37 -3.18
C THR A 125 9.31 11.89 -3.16
N VAL A 126 8.47 12.42 -4.05
CA VAL A 126 8.01 13.82 -4.00
C VAL A 126 6.89 13.92 -2.95
N PRO A 127 6.99 14.81 -1.94
CA PRO A 127 5.98 14.94 -0.91
C PRO A 127 4.56 15.18 -1.45
N VAL A 128 3.61 14.45 -0.88
CA VAL A 128 2.16 14.65 -1.02
C VAL A 128 1.54 14.64 0.37
N GLY A 129 0.28 15.10 0.52
CA GLY A 129 -0.37 15.20 1.85
C GLY A 129 -0.46 13.91 2.67
N ALA A 130 -0.25 12.75 2.04
CA ALA A 130 -0.16 11.47 2.74
C ALA A 130 1.15 11.33 3.55
N ILE A 131 2.26 11.93 3.13
CA ILE A 131 3.61 11.69 3.65
C ILE A 131 3.78 12.26 5.07
N THR A 132 4.48 11.55 5.96
CA THR A 132 4.58 11.94 7.37
C THR A 132 5.22 13.32 7.58
N ALA A 133 6.23 13.68 6.79
CA ALA A 133 6.88 14.99 6.81
C ALA A 133 5.88 16.15 6.60
N THR A 134 4.90 15.99 5.70
CA THR A 134 3.92 17.05 5.42
C THR A 134 2.98 17.25 6.60
N LYS A 135 2.63 16.18 7.31
CA LYS A 135 1.82 16.23 8.54
C LYS A 135 2.57 16.88 9.69
N LEU A 136 3.88 16.64 9.83
CA LEU A 136 4.71 17.33 10.81
C LEU A 136 4.78 18.83 10.51
N ARG A 137 4.92 19.19 9.23
CA ARG A 137 4.85 20.59 8.80
C ARG A 137 3.52 21.24 9.14
N TRP A 138 2.43 20.56 8.83
CA TRP A 138 1.09 21.02 9.21
C TRP A 138 0.95 21.19 10.73
N LEU A 139 1.44 20.23 11.52
CA LEU A 139 1.40 20.26 12.99
C LEU A 139 2.17 21.46 13.54
N ALA A 140 3.38 21.72 13.04
CA ALA A 140 4.20 22.85 13.46
C ALA A 140 3.53 24.21 13.18
N GLU A 141 2.83 24.32 12.06
CA GLU A 141 2.17 25.56 11.63
C GLU A 141 0.82 25.80 12.32
N HIS A 142 0.04 24.74 12.55
CA HIS A 142 -1.36 24.86 12.98
C HIS A 142 -1.58 24.52 14.46
N GLU A 143 -0.72 23.69 15.05
CA GLU A 143 -0.81 23.28 16.47
C GLU A 143 0.55 23.38 17.16
N PRO A 144 1.18 24.58 17.22
CA PRO A 144 2.55 24.74 17.72
C PRO A 144 2.74 24.25 19.16
N ALA A 145 1.73 24.37 20.03
CA ALA A 145 1.78 23.86 21.38
C ALA A 145 1.84 22.32 21.45
N ASN A 146 1.20 21.62 20.50
CA ASN A 146 1.36 20.18 20.36
C ASN A 146 2.73 19.85 19.77
N ALA A 147 3.18 20.61 18.76
CA ALA A 147 4.49 20.44 18.15
C ALA A 147 5.63 20.56 19.19
N ASP A 148 5.54 21.51 20.13
CA ASP A 148 6.51 21.70 21.21
C ASP A 148 6.58 20.54 22.21
N ARG A 149 5.52 19.73 22.32
CA ARG A 149 5.48 18.56 23.19
C ARG A 149 6.09 17.31 22.56
N VAL A 150 6.35 17.31 21.25
CA VAL A 150 6.79 16.09 20.54
C VAL A 150 8.24 15.79 20.86
N ALA A 151 8.44 14.68 21.56
CA ALA A 151 9.76 14.10 21.85
C ALA A 151 10.15 13.03 20.84
N ALA A 152 9.18 12.25 20.33
CA ALA A 152 9.41 11.24 19.31
C ALA A 152 8.29 11.21 18.25
N VAL A 153 8.64 10.78 17.04
CA VAL A 153 7.68 10.53 15.96
C VAL A 153 7.86 9.12 15.45
N CYS A 154 6.78 8.37 15.30
CA CYS A 154 6.77 7.01 14.77
C CYS A 154 5.51 6.75 13.92
N LEU A 155 5.44 5.59 13.28
CA LEU A 155 4.33 5.16 12.43
C LEU A 155 3.43 4.14 13.14
N PRO A 156 2.24 3.81 12.59
CA PRO A 156 1.29 2.96 13.29
C PRO A 156 1.83 1.57 13.65
N HIS A 157 2.62 0.91 12.78
CA HIS A 157 3.18 -0.39 13.12
C HIS A 157 4.30 -0.27 14.16
N ASP A 158 5.10 0.80 14.11
CA ASP A 158 6.16 1.07 15.09
C ASP A 158 5.56 1.19 16.48
N TRP A 159 4.50 1.99 16.62
CA TRP A 159 3.81 2.22 17.89
C TRP A 159 3.20 0.93 18.43
N LEU A 160 2.56 0.12 17.58
CA LEU A 160 2.02 -1.19 18.01
C LEU A 160 3.13 -2.16 18.41
N THR A 161 4.25 -2.18 17.68
CA THR A 161 5.41 -3.03 18.00
C THR A 161 6.02 -2.63 19.34
N TRP A 162 6.14 -1.33 19.59
CA TRP A 162 6.61 -0.78 20.87
C TRP A 162 5.67 -1.11 22.04
N ARG A 163 4.34 -1.02 21.83
CA ARG A 163 3.34 -1.46 22.81
C ARG A 163 3.39 -2.96 23.09
N LEU A 164 3.61 -3.79 22.06
CA LEU A 164 3.77 -5.24 22.17
C LEU A 164 5.05 -5.64 22.90
N LEU A 165 6.14 -4.88 22.73
CA LEU A 165 7.38 -5.04 23.48
C LEU A 165 7.18 -4.77 24.97
N GLY A 166 6.15 -4.00 25.33
CA GLY A 166 5.86 -3.60 26.70
C GLY A 166 6.83 -2.53 27.21
N SER A 167 7.49 -1.80 26.31
CA SER A 167 8.39 -0.71 26.67
C SER A 167 7.64 0.61 26.85
N GLY A 168 8.15 1.46 27.74
CA GLY A 168 7.78 2.88 27.87
C GLY A 168 8.92 3.83 27.49
N ALA A 169 10.07 3.30 27.08
CA ALA A 169 11.23 4.10 26.70
C ALA A 169 11.19 4.42 25.20
N LEU A 170 11.35 5.70 24.85
CA LEU A 170 11.35 6.13 23.45
C LEU A 170 12.48 5.50 22.62
N ASP A 171 13.63 5.21 23.24
CA ASP A 171 14.79 4.57 22.59
C ASP A 171 14.52 3.13 22.12
N ASP A 172 13.44 2.50 22.60
CA ASP A 172 13.02 1.16 22.16
C ASP A 172 12.10 1.21 20.93
N LEU A 173 11.79 2.40 20.40
CA LEU A 173 11.07 2.53 19.14
C LEU A 173 11.90 1.94 18.00
N VAL A 174 11.27 1.07 17.24
CA VAL A 174 11.85 0.43 16.06
C VAL A 174 10.89 0.50 14.90
N THR A 175 11.44 0.50 13.70
CA THR A 175 10.69 0.46 12.43
C THR A 175 11.45 -0.40 11.42
N ASP A 176 10.91 -0.51 10.22
CA ASP A 176 11.53 -1.19 9.08
C ASP A 176 11.83 -0.20 7.94
N ARG A 177 12.62 -0.63 6.94
CA ARG A 177 12.91 0.21 5.77
C ARG A 177 11.64 0.57 5.00
N GLY A 178 10.72 -0.38 4.86
CA GLY A 178 9.46 -0.24 4.14
C GLY A 178 8.64 0.95 4.64
N ASP A 179 8.28 0.98 5.92
CA ASP A 179 7.45 2.07 6.45
C ASP A 179 8.24 3.37 6.65
N ALA A 180 9.52 3.29 7.07
CA ALA A 180 10.40 4.45 7.14
C ALA A 180 10.49 5.18 5.79
N SER A 181 10.56 4.46 4.68
CA SER A 181 10.60 5.06 3.34
C SER A 181 9.34 5.88 2.97
N GLY A 182 8.23 5.67 3.67
CA GLY A 182 6.99 6.43 3.54
C GLY A 182 6.96 7.75 4.32
N THR A 183 8.02 8.09 5.06
CA THR A 183 8.03 9.25 5.96
C THR A 183 8.32 10.59 5.30
N GLY A 184 9.07 10.57 4.20
CA GLY A 184 9.66 11.78 3.62
C GLY A 184 10.87 12.31 4.39
N TYR A 185 11.41 11.59 5.37
CA TYR A 185 12.67 11.95 6.03
C TYR A 185 13.61 10.75 6.23
N TRP A 186 13.39 9.67 5.47
CA TRP A 186 14.31 8.54 5.33
C TRP A 186 14.79 8.45 3.88
N SER A 187 16.10 8.36 3.66
CA SER A 187 16.66 8.20 2.34
C SER A 187 16.62 6.73 1.92
N THR A 188 15.62 6.34 1.14
CA THR A 188 15.55 4.98 0.57
C THR A 188 16.83 4.57 -0.18
N PRO A 189 17.44 5.43 -1.02
CA PRO A 189 18.67 5.07 -1.74
C PRO A 189 19.90 4.88 -0.85
N ARG A 190 19.98 5.60 0.27
CA ARG A 190 21.15 5.57 1.18
C ARG A 190 20.97 4.69 2.41
N GLY A 191 19.74 4.39 2.79
CA GLY A 191 19.41 3.65 4.01
C GLY A 191 19.72 4.44 5.28
N GLU A 192 19.46 5.75 5.30
CA GLU A 192 19.72 6.62 6.45
C GLU A 192 18.64 7.69 6.63
N TYR A 193 18.42 8.16 7.86
CA TYR A 193 17.54 9.30 8.12
C TYR A 193 18.13 10.59 7.55
N ARG A 194 17.27 11.41 6.95
CA ARG A 194 17.54 12.77 6.52
C ARG A 194 17.03 13.74 7.57
N THR A 195 17.81 13.88 8.66
CA THR A 195 17.46 14.77 9.78
C THR A 195 17.32 16.22 9.33
N ASP A 196 18.04 16.64 8.30
CA ASP A 196 17.89 17.95 7.67
C ASP A 196 16.50 18.15 7.03
N LEU A 197 15.92 17.11 6.43
CA LEU A 197 14.56 17.15 5.87
C LEU A 197 13.49 17.06 6.96
N LEU A 198 13.75 16.30 8.03
CA LEU A 198 12.90 16.27 9.22
C LEU A 198 12.84 17.65 9.87
N GLU A 199 13.99 18.31 10.05
CA GLU A 199 14.08 19.67 10.60
C GLU A 199 13.45 20.71 9.65
N LEU A 200 13.65 20.59 8.33
CA LEU A 200 12.95 21.44 7.35
C LEU A 200 11.43 21.30 7.46
N ALA A 201 10.95 20.07 7.64
CA ALA A 201 9.53 19.79 7.74
C ALA A 201 8.95 20.24 9.09
N PHE A 202 9.62 19.98 10.20
CA PHE A 202 9.01 20.13 11.53
C PHE A 202 9.51 21.35 12.32
N GLY A 203 10.64 21.93 11.92
CA GLY A 203 11.35 22.97 12.66
C GLY A 203 11.95 22.48 13.99
N ARG A 204 11.96 21.16 14.21
CA ARG A 204 12.41 20.47 15.43
C ARG A 204 13.07 19.14 15.05
N ALA A 205 13.83 18.55 15.96
CA ALA A 205 14.53 17.28 15.77
C ALA A 205 14.07 16.22 16.80
N PRO A 206 12.86 15.65 16.65
CA PRO A 206 12.37 14.61 17.54
C PRO A 206 13.17 13.31 17.35
N HIS A 207 13.13 12.45 18.36
CA HIS A 207 13.59 11.07 18.25
C HIS A 207 12.79 10.33 17.17
N VAL A 208 13.48 9.49 16.40
CA VAL A 208 12.88 8.63 15.36
C VAL A 208 13.29 7.18 15.60
N PRO A 209 12.44 6.19 15.23
CA PRO A 209 12.68 4.79 15.54
C PRO A 209 13.98 4.27 14.92
N ARG A 210 14.63 3.30 15.56
CA ARG A 210 15.76 2.60 14.93
C ARG A 210 15.25 1.69 13.81
N VAL A 211 15.78 1.87 12.60
CA VAL A 211 15.42 1.02 11.45
C VAL A 211 16.11 -0.35 11.57
N LEU A 212 15.32 -1.42 11.61
CA LEU A 212 15.81 -2.79 11.68
C LEU A 212 16.05 -3.39 10.29
N ALA A 213 16.91 -4.42 10.24
CA ALA A 213 17.04 -5.28 9.08
C ALA A 213 15.75 -6.12 8.88
N PRO A 214 15.48 -6.62 7.67
CA PRO A 214 14.29 -7.44 7.39
C PRO A 214 14.09 -8.66 8.29
N ASP A 215 15.19 -9.29 8.69
CA ASP A 215 15.32 -10.44 9.59
C ASP A 215 15.64 -10.03 11.05
N GLY A 216 15.64 -8.71 11.31
CA GLY A 216 15.95 -8.14 12.61
C GLY A 216 14.85 -8.38 13.64
N THR A 217 15.26 -8.54 14.90
CA THR A 217 14.33 -8.61 16.03
C THR A 217 14.16 -7.25 16.70
N ALA A 218 12.89 -6.88 16.94
CA ALA A 218 12.49 -5.76 17.78
C ALA A 218 12.60 -6.07 19.28
N GLY A 219 12.86 -7.34 19.64
CA GLY A 219 12.94 -7.82 21.02
C GLY A 219 11.97 -8.98 21.26
N THR A 220 11.56 -9.14 22.52
CA THR A 220 10.68 -10.23 22.94
C THR A 220 9.52 -9.64 23.73
N THR A 221 8.29 -10.05 23.42
CA THR A 221 7.11 -9.64 24.20
C THR A 221 7.23 -10.14 25.65
N PRO A 222 6.49 -9.56 26.61
CA PRO A 222 6.41 -10.10 27.96
C PRO A 222 5.94 -11.57 28.03
N GLY A 223 5.21 -12.03 27.01
CA GLY A 223 4.77 -13.42 26.85
C GLY A 223 5.82 -14.38 26.27
N GLY A 224 7.00 -13.89 25.88
CA GLY A 224 8.12 -14.71 25.37
C GLY A 224 8.18 -14.87 23.85
N ALA A 225 7.27 -14.25 23.10
CA ALA A 225 7.29 -14.29 21.63
C ALA A 225 8.31 -13.31 21.07
N LEU A 226 9.09 -13.71 20.07
CA LEU A 226 9.97 -12.78 19.33
C LEU A 226 9.13 -11.77 18.55
N LEU A 227 9.57 -10.52 18.51
CA LEU A 227 9.00 -9.48 17.64
C LEU A 227 9.89 -9.28 16.44
N GLY A 228 9.32 -9.39 15.24
CA GLY A 228 9.98 -8.99 13.98
C GLY A 228 9.93 -7.48 13.75
N ALA A 229 10.60 -7.02 12.70
CA ALA A 229 10.68 -5.59 12.38
C ALA A 229 9.32 -4.93 12.08
N GLY A 230 8.34 -5.70 11.59
CA GLY A 230 7.12 -5.16 11.03
C GLY A 230 7.38 -4.52 9.66
N THR A 231 6.34 -3.96 9.05
CA THR A 231 6.46 -3.09 7.87
C THR A 231 5.14 -2.38 7.53
N GLY A 232 5.17 -1.50 6.52
CA GLY A 232 3.98 -0.92 5.90
C GLY A 232 3.18 -1.92 5.06
N ASP A 233 1.87 -1.73 4.96
CA ASP A 233 0.91 -2.65 4.33
C ASP A 233 1.28 -3.07 2.90
N ASN A 234 1.75 -2.18 2.02
CA ASN A 234 2.14 -2.54 0.65
C ASN A 234 3.35 -3.48 0.62
N ALA A 235 4.36 -3.20 1.44
CA ALA A 235 5.54 -4.07 1.58
C ALA A 235 5.17 -5.39 2.26
N GLY A 236 4.29 -5.36 3.27
CA GLY A 236 3.72 -6.53 3.92
C GLY A 236 2.96 -7.42 2.96
N ALA A 237 2.12 -6.85 2.10
CA ALA A 237 1.42 -7.60 1.06
C ALA A 237 2.40 -8.21 0.04
N ALA A 238 3.44 -7.49 -0.38
CA ALA A 238 4.44 -8.00 -1.32
C ALA A 238 5.18 -9.23 -0.79
N ILE A 239 5.68 -9.19 0.46
CA ILE A 239 6.32 -10.35 1.09
C ILE A 239 5.32 -11.49 1.35
N GLY A 240 4.08 -11.19 1.73
CA GLY A 240 3.02 -12.19 1.91
C GLY A 240 2.61 -12.91 0.62
N LEU A 241 2.69 -12.21 -0.51
CA LEU A 241 2.49 -12.75 -1.85
C LEU A 241 3.70 -13.54 -2.37
N GLY A 242 4.85 -13.46 -1.71
CA GLY A 242 6.09 -14.01 -2.23
C GLY A 242 6.55 -13.31 -3.50
N ALA A 243 6.26 -12.02 -3.63
CA ALA A 243 6.74 -11.21 -4.74
C ALA A 243 8.27 -11.11 -4.68
N ALA A 244 8.91 -11.28 -5.82
CA ALA A 244 10.36 -11.16 -6.00
C ALA A 244 10.69 -10.12 -7.06
N ALA A 245 11.97 -9.75 -7.20
CA ALA A 245 12.40 -8.78 -8.20
C ALA A 245 11.87 -9.13 -9.61
N GLY A 246 11.21 -8.15 -10.25
CA GLY A 246 10.51 -8.31 -11.52
C GLY A 246 9.02 -8.67 -11.41
N ASP A 247 8.52 -8.96 -10.20
CA ASP A 247 7.09 -9.10 -9.96
C ASP A 247 6.44 -7.73 -9.73
N VAL A 248 5.28 -7.53 -10.33
CA VAL A 248 4.44 -6.35 -10.09
C VAL A 248 3.17 -6.78 -9.37
N VAL A 249 2.90 -6.18 -8.22
CA VAL A 249 1.63 -6.34 -7.50
C VAL A 249 0.67 -5.24 -7.97
N VAL A 250 -0.43 -5.66 -8.59
CA VAL A 250 -1.56 -4.79 -8.95
C VAL A 250 -2.71 -5.10 -7.99
N SER A 251 -3.02 -4.16 -7.10
CA SER A 251 -4.14 -4.26 -6.17
C SER A 251 -5.30 -3.40 -6.66
N ILE A 252 -6.46 -4.03 -6.89
CA ILE A 252 -7.69 -3.36 -7.31
C ILE A 252 -8.66 -3.35 -6.13
N GLY A 253 -8.48 -2.40 -5.22
CA GLY A 253 -9.46 -2.03 -4.20
C GLY A 253 -10.39 -0.92 -4.72
N THR A 254 -10.98 -0.15 -3.81
CA THR A 254 -11.72 1.08 -4.18
C THR A 254 -10.83 2.02 -5.00
N SER A 255 -9.57 2.17 -4.56
CA SER A 255 -8.42 2.72 -5.29
C SER A 255 -7.51 1.62 -5.83
N GLY A 256 -6.62 1.98 -6.74
CA GLY A 256 -5.65 1.07 -7.34
C GLY A 256 -4.25 1.34 -6.84
N VAL A 257 -3.46 0.27 -6.72
CA VAL A 257 -2.02 0.34 -6.45
C VAL A 257 -1.31 -0.54 -7.47
N VAL A 258 -0.24 -0.01 -8.05
CA VAL A 258 0.70 -0.75 -8.88
C VAL A 258 2.07 -0.59 -8.22
N SER A 259 2.65 -1.70 -7.76
CA SER A 259 3.96 -1.69 -7.10
C SER A 259 4.84 -2.78 -7.69
N ALA A 260 6.13 -2.51 -7.89
CA ALA A 260 7.07 -3.50 -8.39
C ALA A 260 8.10 -3.81 -7.30
N VAL A 261 8.51 -5.07 -7.17
CA VAL A 261 9.71 -5.40 -6.40
C VAL A 261 10.93 -5.15 -7.31
N SER A 262 11.85 -4.29 -6.87
CA SER A 262 12.99 -3.83 -7.66
C SER A 262 14.29 -3.96 -6.87
N ASP A 263 15.38 -4.34 -7.55
CA ASP A 263 16.73 -4.35 -6.96
C ASP A 263 17.37 -2.95 -6.93
N ARG A 264 16.72 -1.93 -7.50
CA ARG A 264 17.21 -0.55 -7.57
C ARG A 264 16.17 0.45 -7.01
N PRO A 265 16.62 1.50 -6.29
CA PRO A 265 15.74 2.58 -5.89
C PRO A 265 15.29 3.39 -7.11
N THR A 266 14.18 4.11 -6.96
CA THR A 266 13.68 5.07 -7.95
C THR A 266 13.76 6.50 -7.42
N ALA A 267 13.85 7.45 -8.33
CA ALA A 267 13.89 8.88 -8.03
C ALA A 267 13.10 9.65 -9.10
N ASP A 268 11.78 9.47 -9.11
CA ASP A 268 10.89 10.04 -10.11
C ASP A 268 10.57 11.52 -9.81
N PRO A 269 11.11 12.49 -10.58
CA PRO A 269 10.85 13.90 -10.34
C PRO A 269 9.42 14.32 -10.72
N SER A 270 8.67 13.48 -11.46
CA SER A 270 7.27 13.77 -11.78
C SER A 270 6.33 13.58 -10.57
N GLY A 271 6.79 12.84 -9.55
CA GLY A 271 6.02 12.49 -8.36
C GLY A 271 4.93 11.43 -8.60
N ILE A 272 4.92 10.77 -9.76
CA ILE A 272 3.98 9.68 -10.06
C ILE A 272 4.36 8.41 -9.28
N VAL A 273 5.66 8.09 -9.26
CA VAL A 273 6.20 6.91 -8.57
C VAL A 273 6.81 7.32 -7.24
N ALA A 274 6.31 6.74 -6.15
CA ALA A 274 6.94 6.79 -4.85
C ALA A 274 8.01 5.69 -4.72
N GLY A 275 9.26 6.07 -4.43
CA GLY A 275 10.41 5.18 -4.31
C GLY A 275 10.57 4.60 -2.92
N PHE A 276 9.66 3.70 -2.53
CA PHE A 276 9.69 3.03 -1.23
C PHE A 276 10.69 1.86 -1.19
N ALA A 277 10.99 1.40 0.03
CA ALA A 277 11.67 0.14 0.27
C ALA A 277 10.67 -1.01 0.39
N ASP A 278 11.12 -2.24 0.15
CA ASP A 278 10.35 -3.43 0.51
C ASP A 278 10.79 -4.00 1.88
N ALA A 279 10.09 -5.03 2.34
CA ALA A 279 10.37 -5.74 3.59
C ALA A 279 11.39 -6.88 3.44
N THR A 280 12.18 -6.93 2.35
CA THR A 280 13.20 -7.98 2.10
C THR A 280 14.61 -7.43 1.87
N GLY A 281 14.79 -6.10 1.93
CA GLY A 281 16.08 -5.43 1.70
C GLY A 281 16.21 -4.82 0.30
N ARG A 282 15.17 -4.95 -0.54
CA ARG A 282 15.04 -4.37 -1.87
C ARG A 282 14.22 -3.07 -1.84
N TYR A 283 13.62 -2.72 -2.98
CA TYR A 283 12.82 -1.53 -3.21
C TYR A 283 11.43 -1.90 -3.72
N LEU A 284 10.47 -1.02 -3.45
CA LEU A 284 9.07 -1.17 -3.80
C LEU A 284 8.53 0.12 -4.46
N PRO A 285 9.04 0.52 -5.65
CA PRO A 285 8.47 1.64 -6.37
C PRO A 285 6.97 1.43 -6.60
N LEU A 286 6.19 2.47 -6.32
CA LEU A 286 4.75 2.37 -6.19
C LEU A 286 4.05 3.56 -6.86
N ALA A 287 3.09 3.25 -7.72
CA ALA A 287 2.16 4.18 -8.34
C ALA A 287 0.73 3.88 -7.87
N CYS A 288 -0.10 4.91 -7.86
CA CYS A 288 -1.35 4.91 -7.11
C CYS A 288 -2.44 5.56 -7.95
N THR A 289 -3.55 4.86 -8.16
CA THR A 289 -4.74 5.41 -8.85
C THR A 289 -5.89 5.58 -7.86
N LEU A 290 -6.70 6.62 -8.02
CA LEU A 290 -7.91 6.85 -7.23
C LEU A 290 -9.05 5.96 -7.72
N ASN A 291 -9.11 5.74 -9.04
CA ASN A 291 -10.25 5.11 -9.70
C ASN A 291 -9.93 3.68 -10.13
N ALA A 292 -10.24 2.72 -9.25
CA ALA A 292 -10.10 1.29 -9.52
C ALA A 292 -11.47 0.59 -9.46
N ALA A 293 -11.74 -0.29 -8.48
CA ALA A 293 -13.00 -1.03 -8.43
C ALA A 293 -14.24 -0.12 -8.41
N ARG A 294 -14.11 1.12 -7.92
CA ARG A 294 -15.20 2.12 -7.93
C ARG A 294 -15.70 2.47 -9.33
N VAL A 295 -14.86 2.31 -10.35
CA VAL A 295 -15.23 2.50 -11.77
C VAL A 295 -16.26 1.45 -12.15
N LEU A 296 -15.97 0.18 -11.84
CA LEU A 296 -16.85 -0.94 -12.14
C LEU A 296 -18.18 -0.81 -11.39
N SER A 297 -18.14 -0.52 -10.08
CA SER A 297 -19.39 -0.34 -9.31
C SER A 297 -20.20 0.86 -9.78
N SER A 298 -19.56 1.95 -10.20
CA SER A 298 -20.25 3.14 -10.72
C SER A 298 -20.95 2.86 -12.04
N VAL A 299 -20.28 2.15 -12.96
CA VAL A 299 -20.86 1.79 -14.26
C VAL A 299 -21.94 0.71 -14.11
N ALA A 300 -21.74 -0.28 -13.23
CA ALA A 300 -22.76 -1.26 -12.87
C ALA A 300 -24.04 -0.56 -12.36
N ARG A 301 -23.90 0.40 -11.44
CA ARG A 301 -25.01 1.22 -10.94
C ARG A 301 -25.69 2.02 -12.05
N MET A 302 -24.91 2.66 -12.93
CA MET A 302 -25.45 3.43 -14.06
C MET A 302 -26.28 2.55 -15.01
N LEU A 303 -25.86 1.30 -15.23
CA LEU A 303 -26.56 0.34 -16.08
C LEU A 303 -27.68 -0.42 -15.34
N GLY A 304 -27.81 -0.27 -14.02
CA GLY A 304 -28.79 -1.01 -13.21
C GLY A 304 -28.51 -2.52 -13.13
N VAL A 305 -27.24 -2.92 -13.12
CA VAL A 305 -26.82 -4.33 -13.07
C VAL A 305 -25.87 -4.62 -11.92
N GLU A 306 -25.77 -5.89 -11.54
CA GLU A 306 -24.77 -6.37 -10.58
C GLU A 306 -23.39 -6.52 -11.23
N LEU A 307 -22.32 -6.54 -10.41
CA LEU A 307 -20.93 -6.61 -10.90
C LEU A 307 -20.65 -7.85 -11.78
N GLY A 308 -21.27 -9.00 -11.47
CA GLY A 308 -21.15 -10.20 -12.31
C GLY A 308 -21.72 -9.99 -13.71
N ALA A 309 -22.92 -9.41 -13.79
CA ALA A 309 -23.56 -9.08 -15.07
C ALA A 309 -22.79 -8.00 -15.83
N LEU A 310 -22.18 -7.03 -15.15
CA LEU A 310 -21.26 -6.07 -15.78
C LEU A 310 -20.07 -6.79 -16.43
N ALA A 311 -19.49 -7.77 -15.76
CA ALA A 311 -18.37 -8.55 -16.31
C ALA A 311 -18.80 -9.34 -17.56
N ASP A 312 -19.99 -9.96 -17.54
CA ASP A 312 -20.54 -10.65 -18.71
C ASP A 312 -20.79 -9.69 -19.89
N LEU A 313 -21.36 -8.51 -19.62
CA LEU A 313 -21.55 -7.45 -20.61
C LEU A 313 -20.23 -6.99 -21.22
N ALA A 314 -19.21 -6.78 -20.38
CA ALA A 314 -17.87 -6.38 -20.85
C ALA A 314 -17.26 -7.45 -21.76
N LEU A 315 -17.39 -8.74 -21.41
CA LEU A 315 -16.88 -9.83 -22.22
C LEU A 315 -17.66 -10.08 -23.53
N ALA A 316 -18.88 -9.57 -23.64
CA ALA A 316 -19.70 -9.68 -24.85
C ALA A 316 -19.33 -8.66 -25.94
N ALA A 317 -18.68 -7.54 -25.59
CA ALA A 317 -18.20 -6.55 -26.55
C ALA A 317 -16.73 -6.83 -26.97
N PRO A 318 -16.34 -6.47 -28.20
CA PRO A 318 -14.98 -6.72 -28.71
C PRO A 318 -13.93 -5.87 -27.97
N SER A 319 -12.65 -6.22 -28.14
CA SER A 319 -11.54 -5.43 -27.61
C SER A 319 -11.51 -4.02 -28.18
N GLY A 320 -11.29 -3.03 -27.32
CA GLY A 320 -11.35 -1.61 -27.67
C GLY A 320 -12.78 -1.05 -27.75
N ALA A 321 -13.80 -1.83 -27.37
CA ALA A 321 -15.21 -1.45 -27.37
C ALA A 321 -15.63 -0.69 -28.64
N ASP A 322 -15.18 -1.17 -29.82
CA ASP A 322 -15.41 -0.54 -31.13
C ASP A 322 -15.18 0.99 -31.12
N GLY A 323 -14.10 1.42 -30.46
CA GLY A 323 -13.67 2.83 -30.41
C GLY A 323 -14.21 3.64 -29.23
N LEU A 324 -15.11 3.08 -28.42
CA LEU A 324 -15.64 3.70 -27.20
C LEU A 324 -14.60 3.66 -26.08
N VAL A 325 -14.34 4.81 -25.44
CA VAL A 325 -13.38 4.91 -24.33
C VAL A 325 -14.05 5.55 -23.12
N LEU A 326 -13.88 4.94 -21.95
CA LEU A 326 -14.12 5.59 -20.66
C LEU A 326 -12.79 6.03 -20.06
N VAL A 327 -12.63 7.33 -19.83
CA VAL A 327 -11.55 7.90 -19.02
C VAL A 327 -12.09 8.01 -17.59
N PRO A 328 -11.63 7.18 -16.64
CA PRO A 328 -12.38 6.90 -15.43
C PRO A 328 -12.07 7.84 -14.25
N TYR A 329 -11.70 9.11 -14.48
CA TYR A 329 -11.32 10.08 -13.43
C TYR A 329 -12.53 10.59 -12.63
N LEU A 330 -13.27 9.69 -11.98
CA LEU A 330 -14.52 9.98 -11.28
C LEU A 330 -14.30 10.90 -10.06
N GLU A 331 -13.14 10.82 -9.42
CA GLU A 331 -12.75 11.65 -8.28
C GLU A 331 -11.44 12.42 -8.53
N GLY A 332 -11.21 12.85 -9.77
CA GLY A 332 -9.87 13.24 -10.20
C GLY A 332 -8.97 12.01 -10.32
N GLU A 333 -7.66 12.20 -10.46
CA GLU A 333 -6.71 11.11 -10.53
C GLU A 333 -5.34 11.48 -9.94
N ARG A 334 -4.62 10.47 -9.42
CA ARG A 334 -3.24 10.57 -8.92
C ARG A 334 -2.21 10.19 -9.99
N THR A 335 -2.48 9.14 -10.75
CA THR A 335 -1.62 8.67 -11.85
C THR A 335 -2.45 8.57 -13.13
N PRO A 336 -2.29 9.50 -14.09
CA PRO A 336 -1.48 10.73 -14.02
C PRO A 336 -2.09 11.77 -13.04
N ASN A 337 -1.28 12.75 -12.61
CA ASN A 337 -1.70 13.76 -11.63
C ASN A 337 -2.76 14.72 -12.23
N ARG A 338 -4.04 14.46 -11.94
CA ARG A 338 -5.22 15.15 -12.47
C ARG A 338 -6.31 15.31 -11.39
N PRO A 339 -6.04 16.03 -10.28
CA PRO A 339 -6.96 16.11 -9.14
C PRO A 339 -8.32 16.73 -9.50
N ASP A 340 -8.31 17.65 -10.47
CA ASP A 340 -9.50 18.41 -10.90
C ASP A 340 -10.22 17.79 -12.10
N SER A 341 -9.78 16.66 -12.65
CA SER A 341 -10.42 16.06 -13.83
C SER A 341 -11.70 15.31 -13.46
N ALA A 342 -12.73 15.43 -14.29
CA ALA A 342 -13.94 14.59 -14.23
C ALA A 342 -13.88 13.47 -15.27
N ALA A 343 -14.50 12.33 -14.97
CA ALA A 343 -14.57 11.21 -15.92
C ALA A 343 -15.29 11.59 -17.22
N ALA A 344 -14.92 10.94 -18.32
CA ALA A 344 -15.49 11.21 -19.64
C ALA A 344 -15.66 9.93 -20.47
N VAL A 345 -16.71 9.90 -21.30
CA VAL A 345 -16.92 8.86 -22.32
C VAL A 345 -16.69 9.50 -23.69
N HIS A 346 -15.79 8.91 -24.47
CA HIS A 346 -15.40 9.37 -25.80
C HIS A 346 -15.69 8.31 -26.86
N GLY A 347 -15.91 8.75 -28.11
CA GLY A 347 -16.06 7.84 -29.25
C GLY A 347 -17.44 7.18 -29.37
N LEU A 348 -18.49 7.81 -28.86
CA LEU A 348 -19.87 7.34 -29.06
C LEU A 348 -20.27 7.42 -30.55
N GLU A 349 -20.66 6.26 -31.08
CA GLU A 349 -21.23 6.09 -32.42
C GLU A 349 -22.49 5.23 -32.34
N LEU A 350 -23.34 5.27 -33.37
CA LEU A 350 -24.59 4.50 -33.41
C LEU A 350 -24.37 2.99 -33.19
N GLY A 351 -23.23 2.44 -33.63
CA GLY A 351 -22.91 1.02 -33.52
C GLY A 351 -22.42 0.57 -32.14
N ASN A 352 -21.76 1.46 -31.38
CA ASN A 352 -21.12 1.12 -30.11
C ASN A 352 -21.83 1.70 -28.88
N THR A 353 -22.95 2.41 -29.06
CA THR A 353 -23.75 2.97 -27.95
C THR A 353 -24.65 1.90 -27.32
N THR A 354 -24.06 0.96 -26.59
CA THR A 354 -24.78 -0.15 -25.93
C THR A 354 -24.23 -0.44 -24.53
N PRO A 355 -25.00 -1.13 -23.66
CA PRO A 355 -24.52 -1.52 -22.32
C PRO A 355 -23.23 -2.34 -22.34
N SER A 356 -23.08 -3.28 -23.29
CA SER A 356 -21.90 -4.14 -23.41
C SER A 356 -20.64 -3.35 -23.74
N HIS A 357 -20.74 -2.39 -24.65
CA HIS A 357 -19.62 -1.54 -25.03
C HIS A 357 -19.21 -0.60 -23.89
N LEU A 358 -20.17 -0.03 -23.17
CA LEU A 358 -19.88 0.80 -22.00
C LEU A 358 -19.26 0.00 -20.85
N ALA A 359 -19.73 -1.23 -20.62
CA ALA A 359 -19.12 -2.14 -19.66
C ALA A 359 -17.68 -2.52 -20.05
N ARG A 360 -17.43 -2.79 -21.35
CA ARG A 360 -16.09 -3.06 -21.88
C ARG A 360 -15.17 -1.86 -21.73
N ALA A 361 -15.62 -0.68 -22.13
CA ALA A 361 -14.88 0.57 -21.99
C ALA A 361 -14.55 0.87 -20.52
N ALA A 362 -15.43 0.50 -19.58
CA ALA A 362 -15.18 0.67 -18.15
C ALA A 362 -14.05 -0.24 -17.63
N VAL A 363 -14.05 -1.52 -18.04
CA VAL A 363 -12.99 -2.46 -17.66
C VAL A 363 -11.66 -2.08 -18.33
N GLU A 364 -11.69 -1.75 -19.61
CA GLU A 364 -10.49 -1.33 -20.35
C GLU A 364 -9.94 0.01 -19.84
N GLY A 365 -10.80 1.00 -19.56
CA GLY A 365 -10.40 2.30 -19.02
C GLY A 365 -9.75 2.19 -17.64
N LEU A 366 -10.31 1.39 -16.75
CA LEU A 366 -9.71 1.07 -15.45
C LEU A 366 -8.32 0.45 -15.63
N LEU A 367 -8.21 -0.56 -16.49
CA LEU A 367 -6.97 -1.29 -16.72
C LEU A 367 -5.92 -0.43 -17.42
N CYS A 368 -6.32 0.48 -18.33
CA CYS A 368 -5.42 1.47 -18.93
C CYS A 368 -4.86 2.44 -17.88
N GLY A 369 -5.67 2.89 -16.91
CA GLY A 369 -5.17 3.70 -15.81
C GLY A 369 -4.13 2.97 -14.94
N LEU A 370 -4.33 1.68 -14.68
CA LEU A 370 -3.32 0.84 -14.01
C LEU A 370 -2.08 0.61 -14.89
N ALA A 371 -2.27 0.47 -16.21
CA ALA A 371 -1.19 0.32 -17.17
C ALA A 371 -0.34 1.60 -17.30
N ASP A 372 -0.92 2.79 -17.12
CA ASP A 372 -0.18 4.05 -17.04
C ASP A 372 0.72 4.08 -15.78
N GLY A 373 0.21 3.58 -14.64
CA GLY A 373 1.02 3.40 -13.44
C GLY A 373 2.16 2.40 -13.63
N LEU A 374 1.89 1.28 -14.32
CA LEU A 374 2.91 0.30 -14.67
C LEU A 374 4.00 0.88 -15.59
N ASP A 375 3.61 1.62 -16.63
CA ASP A 375 4.55 2.28 -17.53
C ASP A 375 5.46 3.24 -16.75
N ALA A 376 4.92 4.02 -15.81
CA ALA A 376 5.71 4.91 -14.97
C ALA A 376 6.75 4.14 -14.13
N LEU A 377 6.43 2.96 -13.61
CA LEU A 377 7.40 2.10 -12.91
C LEU A 377 8.52 1.60 -13.85
N VAL A 378 8.16 1.26 -15.09
CA VAL A 378 9.11 0.81 -16.12
C VAL A 378 10.04 1.95 -16.56
N GLU A 379 9.51 3.16 -16.70
CA GLU A 379 10.30 4.38 -16.98
C GLU A 379 11.33 4.65 -15.88
N GLN A 380 11.03 4.27 -14.63
CA GLN A 380 11.97 4.32 -13.50
C GLN A 380 12.89 3.10 -13.41
N GLY A 381 12.87 2.20 -14.40
CA GLY A 381 13.79 1.08 -14.53
C GLY A 381 13.35 -0.22 -13.87
N SER A 382 12.08 -0.34 -13.47
CA SER A 382 11.50 -1.59 -12.97
C SER A 382 11.36 -2.61 -14.10
N GLU A 383 11.67 -3.87 -13.81
CA GLU A 383 11.39 -5.00 -14.71
C GLU A 383 9.98 -5.53 -14.45
N VAL A 384 9.29 -5.98 -15.50
CA VAL A 384 7.95 -6.59 -15.41
C VAL A 384 7.99 -7.99 -16.01
N ARG A 385 8.11 -9.01 -15.16
CA ARG A 385 8.10 -10.44 -15.55
C ARG A 385 6.71 -11.03 -15.46
N ARG A 386 5.98 -10.72 -14.40
CA ARG A 386 4.59 -11.12 -14.17
C ARG A 386 3.86 -10.10 -13.31
N VAL A 387 2.55 -10.07 -13.45
CA VAL A 387 1.66 -9.30 -12.60
C VAL A 387 0.95 -10.23 -11.62
N LEU A 388 0.99 -9.89 -10.34
CA LEU A 388 0.18 -10.49 -9.27
C LEU A 388 -1.04 -9.59 -9.05
N LEU A 389 -2.22 -10.07 -9.47
CA LEU A 389 -3.46 -9.31 -9.40
C LEU A 389 -4.26 -9.67 -8.15
N VAL A 390 -4.44 -8.70 -7.26
CA VAL A 390 -5.11 -8.85 -5.95
C VAL A 390 -6.18 -7.79 -5.72
N GLY A 391 -6.89 -7.87 -4.58
CA GLY A 391 -7.98 -6.96 -4.23
C GLY A 391 -9.34 -7.41 -4.76
N GLY A 392 -10.40 -6.68 -4.38
CA GLY A 392 -11.78 -7.03 -4.73
C GLY A 392 -12.04 -7.06 -6.24
N GLY A 393 -11.41 -6.15 -7.00
CA GLY A 393 -11.51 -6.12 -8.46
C GLY A 393 -10.88 -7.34 -9.14
N ALA A 394 -9.94 -8.01 -8.48
CA ALA A 394 -9.41 -9.28 -8.95
C ALA A 394 -10.46 -10.40 -8.96
N GLN A 395 -11.66 -10.22 -8.40
CA GLN A 395 -12.77 -11.19 -8.51
C GLN A 395 -13.53 -11.09 -9.85
N SER A 396 -13.39 -9.99 -10.58
CA SER A 396 -14.07 -9.82 -11.88
C SER A 396 -13.41 -10.67 -12.96
N VAL A 397 -14.18 -11.62 -13.54
CA VAL A 397 -13.71 -12.45 -14.66
C VAL A 397 -13.32 -11.62 -15.88
N ALA A 398 -14.00 -10.48 -16.12
CA ALA A 398 -13.66 -9.57 -17.20
C ALA A 398 -12.27 -8.93 -16.97
N VAL A 399 -12.00 -8.46 -15.74
CA VAL A 399 -10.69 -7.90 -15.37
C VAL A 399 -9.60 -8.96 -15.55
N ARG A 400 -9.79 -10.18 -15.02
CA ARG A 400 -8.79 -11.26 -15.13
C ARG A 400 -8.42 -11.59 -16.58
N ARG A 401 -9.42 -11.63 -17.48
CA ARG A 401 -9.21 -12.00 -18.89
C ARG A 401 -8.67 -10.86 -19.76
N ILE A 402 -8.99 -9.61 -19.44
CA ILE A 402 -8.59 -8.44 -20.22
C ILE A 402 -7.25 -7.87 -19.75
N ALA A 403 -6.93 -7.97 -18.45
CA ALA A 403 -5.72 -7.40 -17.86
C ALA A 403 -4.42 -7.79 -18.58
N PRO A 404 -4.15 -9.06 -18.97
CA PRO A 404 -2.89 -9.41 -19.62
C PRO A 404 -2.64 -8.63 -20.93
N ALA A 405 -3.70 -8.40 -21.71
CA ALA A 405 -3.62 -7.68 -22.99
C ALA A 405 -3.26 -6.20 -22.82
N LEU A 406 -3.67 -5.57 -21.71
CA LEU A 406 -3.44 -4.15 -21.44
C LEU A 406 -2.22 -3.88 -20.57
N LEU A 407 -1.91 -4.78 -19.63
CA LEU A 407 -0.72 -4.69 -18.79
C LEU A 407 0.53 -5.21 -19.51
N GLY A 408 0.38 -5.96 -20.60
CA GLY A 408 1.48 -6.45 -21.43
C GLY A 408 2.33 -7.55 -20.77
N ALA A 409 1.80 -8.23 -19.75
CA ALA A 409 2.47 -9.30 -19.02
C ALA A 409 1.48 -10.38 -18.56
N PRO A 410 1.93 -11.63 -18.31
CA PRO A 410 1.09 -12.66 -17.71
C PRO A 410 0.55 -12.20 -16.35
N VAL A 411 -0.75 -12.41 -16.13
CA VAL A 411 -1.44 -12.03 -14.88
C VAL A 411 -1.74 -13.26 -14.07
N THR A 412 -1.16 -13.36 -12.90
CA THR A 412 -1.44 -14.40 -11.91
C THR A 412 -2.37 -13.85 -10.84
N VAL A 413 -3.49 -14.53 -10.62
CA VAL A 413 -4.48 -14.21 -9.57
C VAL A 413 -4.32 -15.25 -8.47
N PRO A 414 -3.75 -14.89 -7.31
CA PRO A 414 -3.63 -15.81 -6.19
C PRO A 414 -4.97 -16.01 -5.47
N GLU A 415 -5.09 -17.09 -4.71
CA GLU A 415 -6.26 -17.33 -3.86
C GLU A 415 -6.45 -16.20 -2.83
N PRO A 416 -7.68 -15.69 -2.62
CA PRO A 416 -7.93 -14.64 -1.65
C PRO A 416 -7.40 -14.97 -0.25
N ALA A 417 -6.55 -14.10 0.28
CA ALA A 417 -5.99 -14.24 1.62
C ALA A 417 -5.69 -12.86 2.22
N GLU A 418 -5.41 -12.85 3.53
CA GLU A 418 -4.94 -11.66 4.25
C GLU A 418 -3.44 -11.46 4.01
N TYR A 419 -3.06 -10.93 2.84
CA TYR A 419 -1.65 -10.90 2.41
C TYR A 419 -0.75 -10.05 3.30
N VAL A 420 -1.26 -8.96 3.89
CA VAL A 420 -0.50 -8.13 4.85
C VAL A 420 -0.17 -8.95 6.10
N ALA A 421 -1.19 -9.57 6.70
CA ALA A 421 -1.01 -10.43 7.87
C ALA A 421 -0.13 -11.64 7.55
N ARG A 422 -0.33 -12.30 6.39
CA ARG A 422 0.53 -13.38 5.93
C ARG A 422 1.99 -12.92 5.77
N GLY A 423 2.21 -11.72 5.25
CA GLY A 423 3.55 -11.15 5.10
C GLY A 423 4.23 -10.86 6.44
N ALA A 424 3.50 -10.27 7.38
CA ALA A 424 3.99 -10.05 8.73
C ALA A 424 4.30 -11.40 9.44
N ALA A 425 3.43 -12.41 9.30
CA ALA A 425 3.68 -13.75 9.84
C ALA A 425 4.92 -14.39 9.18
N ARG A 426 5.12 -14.19 7.88
CA ARG A 426 6.28 -14.70 7.14
C ARG A 426 7.58 -14.02 7.59
N GLN A 427 7.55 -12.72 7.87
CA GLN A 427 8.67 -12.00 8.47
C GLN A 427 8.97 -12.49 9.90
N ALA A 428 7.93 -12.72 10.71
CA ALA A 428 8.08 -13.30 12.04
C ALA A 428 8.70 -14.71 12.00
N ALA A 429 8.29 -15.55 11.05
CA ALA A 429 8.90 -16.85 10.81
C ALA A 429 10.36 -16.74 10.34
N TRP A 430 10.68 -15.74 9.52
CA TRP A 430 12.05 -15.47 9.09
C TRP A 430 12.96 -15.14 10.28
N VAL A 431 12.53 -14.22 11.15
CA VAL A 431 13.24 -13.87 12.38
C VAL A 431 13.42 -15.09 13.30
N LEU A 432 12.38 -15.93 13.42
CA LEU A 432 12.43 -17.15 14.23
C LEU A 432 13.39 -18.20 13.66
N ALA A 433 13.50 -18.32 12.34
CA ALA A 433 14.39 -19.25 11.67
C ALA A 433 15.85 -18.79 11.71
N GLY A 434 16.09 -17.48 11.53
CA GLY A 434 17.44 -16.90 11.47
C GLY A 434 18.20 -17.27 10.20
N ASP A 435 17.49 -17.56 9.10
CA ASP A 435 18.06 -17.89 7.80
C ASP A 435 18.36 -16.64 6.96
N ASP A 436 19.14 -16.76 5.88
CA ASP A 436 19.50 -15.65 4.98
C ASP A 436 18.31 -15.12 4.13
N ALA A 437 17.20 -15.85 4.09
CA ALA A 437 16.04 -15.53 3.26
C ALA A 437 14.72 -15.90 3.97
N PRO A 438 13.60 -15.22 3.65
CA PRO A 438 12.31 -15.53 4.25
C PRO A 438 11.84 -16.94 3.84
N PRO A 439 11.12 -17.66 4.71
CA PRO A 439 10.71 -19.04 4.45
C PRO A 439 9.88 -19.15 3.18
N GLU A 440 10.06 -20.24 2.44
CA GLU A 440 9.31 -20.51 1.21
C GLU A 440 7.92 -21.08 1.54
N TRP A 441 6.94 -20.19 1.71
CA TRP A 441 5.55 -20.61 1.87
C TRP A 441 4.88 -20.76 0.51
N THR A 442 4.61 -21.99 0.09
CA THR A 442 3.89 -22.27 -1.15
C THR A 442 2.47 -21.70 -1.11
N ARG A 443 2.04 -21.12 -2.23
CA ARG A 443 0.65 -20.73 -2.49
C ARG A 443 0.05 -21.75 -3.46
N ALA A 444 -1.04 -22.39 -3.06
CA ALA A 444 -1.80 -23.27 -3.93
C ALA A 444 -2.93 -22.47 -4.60
N GLY A 445 -3.41 -22.94 -5.75
CA GLY A 445 -4.63 -22.40 -6.36
C GLY A 445 -4.47 -21.11 -7.19
N ASP A 446 -3.26 -20.62 -7.40
CA ASP A 446 -3.00 -19.48 -8.30
C ASP A 446 -3.51 -19.78 -9.72
N ALA A 447 -4.23 -18.83 -10.32
CA ALA A 447 -4.69 -18.90 -11.70
C ALA A 447 -3.96 -17.88 -12.57
N THR A 448 -3.31 -18.35 -13.64
CA THR A 448 -2.59 -17.49 -14.59
C THR A 448 -3.41 -17.25 -15.85
N PHE A 449 -3.48 -16.00 -16.27
CA PHE A 449 -4.17 -15.51 -17.45
C PHE A 449 -3.16 -14.88 -18.40
N GLU A 450 -3.30 -15.20 -19.68
CA GLU A 450 -2.49 -14.66 -20.78
C GLU A 450 -3.42 -14.21 -21.91
N ALA A 451 -3.01 -13.17 -22.62
CA ALA A 451 -3.71 -12.66 -23.79
C ALA A 451 -2.71 -11.96 -24.71
N GLU A 452 -3.02 -11.90 -26.00
CA GLU A 452 -2.25 -11.08 -26.94
C GLU A 452 -2.35 -9.61 -26.54
N ALA A 453 -1.24 -8.89 -26.64
CA ALA A 453 -1.20 -7.46 -26.31
C ALA A 453 -2.19 -6.67 -27.20
N ALA A 454 -2.91 -5.73 -26.60
CA ALA A 454 -3.89 -4.89 -27.29
C ALA A 454 -3.44 -3.42 -27.33
N PRO A 455 -2.34 -3.08 -28.03
CA PRO A 455 -1.76 -1.74 -28.01
C PRO A 455 -2.71 -0.67 -28.58
N SER A 456 -3.62 -1.05 -29.49
CA SER A 456 -4.62 -0.12 -30.03
C SER A 456 -5.56 0.44 -28.97
N VAL A 457 -5.92 -0.38 -27.96
CA VAL A 457 -6.77 0.06 -26.84
C VAL A 457 -6.04 1.10 -25.99
N ARG A 458 -4.77 0.83 -25.65
CA ARG A 458 -3.92 1.77 -24.91
C ARG A 458 -3.71 3.07 -25.67
N SER A 459 -3.37 3.00 -26.96
CA SER A 459 -3.18 4.17 -27.82
C SER A 459 -4.43 5.03 -27.90
N ARG A 460 -5.60 4.40 -28.07
CA ARG A 460 -6.88 5.10 -28.13
C ARG A 460 -7.26 5.74 -26.79
N TYR A 461 -6.98 5.07 -25.67
CA TYR A 461 -7.14 5.67 -24.34
C TYR A 461 -6.23 6.89 -24.15
N ALA A 462 -4.94 6.77 -24.49
CA ALA A 462 -3.97 7.85 -24.37
C ALA A 462 -4.32 9.09 -25.22
N GLU A 463 -4.93 8.91 -26.40
CA GLU A 463 -5.39 10.01 -27.27
C GLU A 463 -6.41 10.92 -26.58
N VAL A 464 -7.29 10.34 -25.75
CA VAL A 464 -8.46 11.06 -25.19
C VAL A 464 -8.38 11.27 -23.68
N ARG A 465 -7.43 10.66 -22.96
CA ARG A 465 -7.34 10.76 -21.49
C ARG A 465 -7.17 12.19 -20.95
N ASP A 466 -6.75 13.12 -21.81
CA ASP A 466 -6.56 14.53 -21.47
C ASP A 466 -7.76 15.42 -21.84
N LEU A 467 -8.77 14.85 -22.51
CA LEU A 467 -9.95 15.57 -22.99
C LEU A 467 -11.11 15.55 -21.97
N THR A 468 -10.78 15.72 -20.69
CA THR A 468 -11.75 15.69 -19.58
C THR A 468 -12.21 17.09 -19.19
N ALA A 469 -13.48 17.22 -18.78
CA ALA A 469 -13.96 18.42 -18.11
C ALA A 469 -13.28 18.58 -16.74
N ARG A 470 -13.28 19.81 -16.20
CA ARG A 470 -12.96 20.03 -14.79
C ARG A 470 -14.15 19.60 -13.92
N ARG A 471 -13.87 19.01 -12.76
CA ARG A 471 -14.87 18.74 -11.72
C ARG A 471 -15.50 20.05 -11.28
N LEU A 472 -16.80 20.01 -11.07
CA LEU A 472 -17.48 21.06 -10.33
C LEU A 472 -17.03 20.86 -8.88
N GLY A 473 -16.28 21.83 -8.33
CA GLY A 473 -15.90 21.80 -6.92
C GLY A 473 -17.14 21.79 -6.03
N ASP A 474 -17.02 21.20 -4.84
CA ASP A 474 -18.03 21.34 -3.80
C ASP A 474 -18.05 22.77 -3.22
#